data_AF-A0A969IDS1-F1
#
_entry.id   AF-A0A969IDS1-F1
#
_cell.length_a   1.000
_cell.length_b   1.000
_cell.length_c   1.000
_cell.angle_alpha   90.00
_cell.angle_beta   90.00
_cell.angle_gamma   90.00
#
_symmetry.space_group_name_H-M   'P 1'
#
loop_
_entity.id
_entity.type
_entity.pdbx_description
1 polymer ?
#
loop_
_entity_poly.entity_id
_entity_poly.type
_entity_poly.pdbx_seq_one_letter_code
_entity_poly.pdbx_strand_id
1 'polypeptide(L)'
;MQDFQNKGRIRLHFETTVRLISLFVFILTAFFSLGHHQSDEHYQVLEFCQYKLGLTSADMLPWEFSERIRSSLQPWIAFVFIKFCNSLNITNPFHITFLLRLLCGLFAWVVIGKLNSAVTAKIFFRSSL
;
A
#
# COMPACT_ATOMS: atom_id res chain seq x y z
N MET A 1 35.66 25.01 -5.33
CA MET A 1 34.32 25.30 -4.77
C MET A 1 33.19 25.05 -5.79
N GLN A 2 33.29 25.51 -7.04
CA GLN A 2 32.27 25.27 -8.08
C GLN A 2 32.04 23.77 -8.39
N ASP A 3 33.09 22.95 -8.38
CA ASP A 3 32.99 21.54 -8.74
C ASP A 3 32.24 20.68 -7.70
N PHE A 4 32.37 21.01 -6.40
CA PHE A 4 31.60 20.40 -5.31
C PHE A 4 30.11 20.78 -5.37
N GLN A 5 29.81 22.03 -5.73
CA GLN A 5 28.43 22.51 -5.91
C GLN A 5 27.75 21.81 -7.10
N ASN A 6 28.49 21.57 -8.19
CA ASN A 6 27.98 20.88 -9.36
C ASN A 6 27.67 19.40 -9.07
N LYS A 7 28.57 18.69 -8.38
CA LYS A 7 28.34 17.28 -7.97
C LYS A 7 27.12 17.13 -7.05
N GLY A 8 26.93 18.04 -6.09
CA GLY A 8 25.75 18.04 -5.22
C GLY A 8 24.44 18.26 -5.99
N ARG A 9 24.46 19.19 -6.96
CA ARG A 9 23.31 19.47 -7.83
C ARG A 9 22.94 18.26 -8.69
N ILE A 10 23.89 17.61 -9.35
CA ILE A 10 23.64 16.43 -10.20
C ILE A 10 23.02 15.28 -9.38
N ARG A 11 23.53 15.06 -8.17
CA ARG A 11 23.02 14.03 -7.25
C ARG A 11 21.55 14.27 -6.85
N LEU A 12 21.19 15.51 -6.52
CA LEU A 12 19.81 15.87 -6.16
C LEU A 12 18.82 15.65 -7.32
N HIS A 13 19.22 15.99 -8.54
CA HIS A 13 18.40 15.76 -9.73
C HIS A 13 18.20 14.26 -9.97
N PHE A 14 19.26 13.46 -9.85
CA PHE A 14 19.18 12.01 -9.99
C PHE A 14 18.21 11.38 -8.97
N GLU A 15 18.32 11.73 -7.68
CA GLU A 15 17.42 11.22 -6.64
C GLU A 15 15.96 11.61 -6.89
N THR A 16 15.73 12.85 -7.34
CA THR A 16 14.38 13.34 -7.66
C THR A 16 13.79 12.60 -8.85
N THR A 17 14.59 12.41 -9.91
CA THR A 17 14.17 11.65 -11.10
C THR A 17 13.82 10.21 -10.75
N VAL A 18 14.65 9.51 -9.97
CA VAL A 18 14.37 8.13 -9.53
C VAL A 18 13.09 8.07 -8.70
N ARG A 19 12.86 9.04 -7.80
CA ARG A 19 11.63 9.12 -7.01
C ARG A 19 10.40 9.31 -7.90
N LEU A 20 10.45 10.18 -8.89
CA LEU A 20 9.35 10.41 -9.82
C LEU A 20 9.07 9.19 -10.71
N ILE A 21 10.12 8.55 -11.23
CA ILE A 21 9.99 7.31 -12.02
C ILE A 21 9.35 6.21 -11.17
N SER A 22 9.83 6.00 -9.94
CA SER A 22 9.25 4.97 -9.05
C SER A 22 7.78 5.26 -8.72
N LEU A 23 7.40 6.53 -8.49
CA LEU A 23 6.00 6.91 -8.28
C LEU A 23 5.14 6.56 -9.50
N PHE A 24 5.62 6.87 -10.70
CA PHE A 24 4.94 6.53 -11.94
C PHE A 24 4.75 5.02 -12.10
N VAL A 25 5.79 4.23 -11.79
CA VAL A 25 5.71 2.76 -11.80
C VAL A 25 4.65 2.26 -10.82
N PHE A 26 4.59 2.76 -9.58
CA PHE A 26 3.56 2.37 -8.62
C PHE A 26 2.13 2.67 -9.11
N ILE A 27 1.92 3.81 -9.76
CA ILE A 27 0.63 4.18 -10.36
C ILE A 27 0.27 3.22 -11.50
N LEU A 28 1.22 2.91 -12.39
CA LEU A 28 1.00 1.96 -13.48
C LEU A 28 0.69 0.56 -12.94
N THR A 29 1.44 0.08 -11.96
CA THR A 29 1.17 -1.22 -11.31
C THR A 29 -0.20 -1.23 -10.66
N ALA A 30 -0.60 -0.15 -9.98
CA ALA A 30 -1.95 -0.04 -9.41
C ALA A 30 -3.04 -0.04 -10.49
N PHE A 31 -2.76 0.39 -11.72
CA PHE A 31 -3.74 0.29 -12.81
C PHE A 31 -3.79 -1.12 -13.42
N PHE A 32 -2.63 -1.70 -13.75
CA PHE A 32 -2.53 -2.98 -14.46
C PHE A 32 -2.63 -4.23 -13.59
N SER A 33 -2.58 -4.11 -12.27
CA SER A 33 -2.78 -5.22 -11.33
C SER A 33 -4.26 -5.62 -11.26
N LEU A 34 -4.82 -6.02 -12.40
CA LEU A 34 -6.17 -6.55 -12.54
C LEU A 34 -6.07 -8.07 -12.59
N GLY A 35 -6.80 -8.74 -11.72
CA GLY A 35 -6.84 -10.19 -11.69
C GLY A 35 -6.65 -10.73 -10.28
N HIS A 36 -7.08 -11.97 -10.15
CA HIS A 36 -7.04 -12.74 -8.94
C HIS A 36 -6.51 -14.13 -9.30
N HIS A 37 -5.58 -14.69 -8.52
CA HIS A 37 -5.01 -15.98 -8.86
C HIS A 37 -5.94 -17.13 -8.43
N GLN A 38 -6.57 -17.02 -7.25
CA GLN A 38 -7.49 -18.06 -6.76
C GLN A 38 -8.49 -17.53 -5.73
N SER A 39 -9.81 -17.67 -5.95
CA SER A 39 -10.92 -17.08 -5.15
C SER A 39 -10.74 -17.06 -3.62
N ASP A 40 -10.00 -17.99 -3.04
CA ASP A 40 -9.70 -18.10 -1.62
C ASP A 40 -8.69 -17.06 -1.06
N GLU A 41 -7.80 -16.46 -1.86
CA GLU A 41 -6.79 -15.50 -1.33
C GLU A 41 -7.45 -14.24 -0.75
N HIS A 42 -8.61 -13.85 -1.28
CA HIS A 42 -9.39 -12.72 -0.79
C HIS A 42 -10.49 -13.13 0.19
N TYR A 43 -10.82 -14.42 0.24
CA TYR A 43 -11.95 -14.93 1.01
C TYR A 43 -11.79 -14.62 2.50
N GLN A 44 -10.60 -14.82 3.07
CA GLN A 44 -10.33 -14.54 4.48
C GLN A 44 -10.41 -13.04 4.86
N VAL A 45 -10.23 -12.13 3.90
CA VAL A 45 -10.29 -10.68 4.14
C VAL A 45 -11.68 -10.15 3.88
N LEU A 46 -12.29 -10.53 2.76
CA LEU A 46 -13.59 -10.02 2.32
C LEU A 46 -14.75 -10.61 3.13
N GLU A 47 -14.74 -11.89 3.48
CA GLU A 47 -15.80 -12.49 4.31
C GLU A 47 -15.80 -11.92 5.73
N PHE A 48 -14.61 -11.75 6.32
CA PHE A 48 -14.50 -11.15 7.65
C PHE A 48 -14.87 -9.65 7.63
N CYS A 49 -14.63 -8.98 6.51
CA CYS A 49 -15.13 -7.63 6.27
C CYS A 49 -16.66 -7.60 6.13
N GLN A 50 -17.26 -8.53 5.39
CA GLN A 50 -18.72 -8.65 5.22
C GLN A 50 -19.43 -8.95 6.55
N TYR A 51 -18.86 -9.83 7.38
CA TYR A 51 -19.29 -10.03 8.76
C TYR A 51 -19.29 -8.72 9.56
N LYS A 52 -18.20 -7.94 9.46
CA LYS A 52 -18.12 -6.62 10.13
C LYS A 52 -19.08 -5.57 9.56
N LEU A 53 -19.45 -5.68 8.29
CA LEU A 53 -20.49 -4.87 7.65
C LEU A 53 -21.91 -5.30 8.06
N GLY A 54 -22.06 -6.43 8.75
CA GLY A 54 -23.36 -7.00 9.12
C GLY A 54 -24.09 -7.67 7.95
N LEU A 55 -23.37 -8.00 6.88
CA LEU A 55 -23.94 -8.61 5.67
C LEU A 55 -23.95 -10.15 5.73
N THR A 56 -23.10 -10.75 6.57
CA THR A 56 -22.94 -12.21 6.70
C THR A 56 -22.93 -12.57 8.19
N SER A 57 -23.55 -13.70 8.56
CA SER A 57 -23.55 -14.22 9.94
C SER A 57 -22.25 -14.97 10.26
N ALA A 58 -21.91 -15.07 11.55
CA ALA A 58 -20.69 -15.75 12.00
C ALA A 58 -20.68 -17.24 11.62
N ASP A 59 -21.86 -17.86 11.52
CA ASP A 59 -22.02 -19.30 11.26
C ASP A 59 -21.74 -19.68 9.79
N MET A 60 -21.75 -18.69 8.90
CA MET A 60 -21.43 -18.85 7.48
C MET A 60 -19.94 -18.66 7.20
N LEU A 61 -19.16 -18.30 8.22
CA LEU A 61 -17.72 -18.09 8.12
C LEU A 61 -16.96 -19.41 8.30
N PRO A 62 -15.74 -19.52 7.75
CA PRO A 62 -14.87 -20.66 7.98
C PRO A 62 -14.55 -20.88 9.45
N TRP A 63 -14.24 -22.13 9.80
CA TRP A 63 -13.87 -22.53 11.17
C TRP A 63 -12.72 -21.70 11.74
N GLU A 64 -11.81 -21.16 10.91
CA GLU A 64 -10.73 -20.27 11.35
C GLU A 64 -11.22 -18.96 11.99
N PHE A 65 -12.43 -18.52 11.66
CA PHE A 65 -13.05 -17.34 12.30
C PHE A 65 -13.39 -17.64 13.76
N SER A 66 -13.98 -18.80 14.03
CA SER A 66 -14.32 -19.27 15.38
C SER A 66 -13.08 -19.48 16.23
N GLU A 67 -12.01 -20.01 15.64
CA GLU A 67 -10.72 -20.26 16.29
C GLU A 67 -9.84 -19.00 16.43
N ARG A 68 -10.21 -17.87 15.82
CA ARG A 68 -9.52 -16.56 15.91
C ARG A 68 -8.03 -16.61 15.55
N ILE A 69 -7.63 -17.51 14.67
CA ILE A 69 -6.22 -17.76 14.33
C ILE A 69 -5.64 -16.67 13.41
N ARG A 70 -6.47 -15.98 12.63
CA ARG A 70 -6.04 -15.00 11.63
C ARG A 70 -6.01 -13.57 12.18
N SER A 71 -5.04 -12.79 11.71
CA SER A 71 -4.95 -11.36 12.03
C SER A 71 -6.18 -10.62 11.54
N SER A 72 -6.87 -9.94 12.45
CA SER A 72 -8.09 -9.17 12.14
C SER A 72 -7.80 -7.77 11.59
N LEU A 73 -6.53 -7.34 11.60
CA LEU A 73 -6.13 -5.98 11.21
C LEU A 73 -6.39 -5.70 9.73
N GLN A 74 -6.04 -6.65 8.84
CA GLN A 74 -6.27 -6.49 7.40
C GLN A 74 -7.76 -6.43 7.03
N PRO A 75 -8.64 -7.33 7.53
CA PRO A 75 -10.09 -7.16 7.40
C PRO A 75 -10.63 -5.84 7.96
N TRP A 76 -10.07 -5.33 9.05
CA TRP A 76 -10.51 -4.08 9.66
C TRP A 76 -10.17 -2.86 8.81
N ILE A 77 -8.96 -2.82 8.23
CA ILE A 77 -8.56 -1.79 7.26
C ILE A 77 -9.50 -1.82 6.05
N ALA A 78 -9.76 -3.01 5.50
CA ALA A 78 -10.68 -3.16 4.37
C ALA A 78 -12.10 -2.68 4.73
N PHE A 79 -12.60 -3.02 5.92
CA PHE A 79 -13.90 -2.58 6.41
C PHE A 79 -14.02 -1.05 6.49
N VAL A 80 -13.06 -0.38 7.16
CA VAL A 80 -13.08 1.08 7.29
C VAL A 80 -13.01 1.74 5.90
N PHE A 81 -12.17 1.20 5.03
CA PHE A 81 -12.00 1.72 3.68
C PHE A 81 -13.26 1.56 2.82
N ILE A 82 -13.86 0.36 2.79
CA ILE A 82 -15.09 0.09 2.04
C ILE A 82 -16.24 0.93 2.59
N LYS A 83 -16.37 1.06 3.91
CA LYS A 83 -17.41 1.90 4.53
C LYS A 83 -17.24 3.37 4.14
N PHE A 84 -16.02 3.87 4.09
CA PHE A 84 -15.72 5.21 3.61
C PHE A 84 -16.06 5.39 2.11
N CYS A 85 -15.67 4.44 1.25
CA CYS A 85 -16.02 4.46 -0.17
C CYS A 85 -17.54 4.39 -0.41
N ASN A 86 -18.25 3.56 0.35
CA ASN A 86 -19.71 3.46 0.29
C ASN A 86 -20.38 4.77 0.69
N SER A 87 -19.84 5.49 1.69
CA SER A 87 -20.31 6.84 2.05
C SER A 87 -20.15 7.86 0.91
N LEU A 88 -19.26 7.61 -0.05
CA LEU A 88 -19.04 8.43 -1.24
C LEU A 88 -19.77 7.89 -2.48
N ASN A 89 -20.69 6.92 -2.31
CA ASN A 89 -21.41 6.21 -3.38
C ASN A 89 -20.48 5.43 -4.34
N ILE A 90 -19.26 5.11 -3.93
CA ILE A 90 -18.34 4.25 -4.70
C ILE A 90 -18.60 2.81 -4.30
N THR A 91 -19.48 2.13 -5.03
CA THR A 91 -19.90 0.75 -4.73
C THR A 91 -19.24 -0.30 -5.61
N ASN A 92 -18.62 0.11 -6.73
CA ASN A 92 -17.99 -0.82 -7.66
C ASN A 92 -16.72 -1.43 -7.03
N PRO A 93 -16.64 -2.77 -6.90
CA PRO A 93 -15.50 -3.45 -6.27
C PRO A 93 -14.17 -3.23 -7.02
N PHE A 94 -14.20 -3.03 -8.34
CA PHE A 94 -13.00 -2.72 -9.12
C PHE A 94 -12.43 -1.34 -8.78
N HIS A 95 -13.29 -0.35 -8.53
CA HIS A 95 -12.84 0.98 -8.09
C HIS A 95 -12.28 0.94 -6.66
N ILE A 96 -12.94 0.22 -5.76
CA ILE A 96 -12.47 0.08 -4.37
C ILE A 96 -11.09 -0.59 -4.34
N THR A 97 -10.93 -1.72 -5.04
CA THR A 97 -9.65 -2.44 -5.09
C THR A 97 -8.55 -1.64 -5.79
N PHE A 98 -8.90 -0.85 -6.81
CA PHE A 98 -7.97 0.10 -7.43
C PHE A 98 -7.47 1.16 -6.45
N LEU A 99 -8.39 1.80 -5.71
CA LEU A 99 -8.03 2.82 -4.74
C LEU A 99 -7.19 2.25 -3.59
N LEU A 100 -7.48 1.03 -3.12
CA LEU A 100 -6.64 0.33 -2.14
C LEU A 100 -5.23 0.08 -2.66
N ARG A 101 -5.10 -0.41 -3.90
CA ARG A 101 -3.79 -0.65 -4.54
C ARG A 101 -3.01 0.66 -4.69
N LEU A 102 -3.68 1.74 -5.10
CA LEU A 102 -3.06 3.06 -5.22
C LEU A 102 -2.58 3.57 -3.85
N LEU A 103 -3.41 3.44 -2.81
CA LEU A 103 -3.06 3.85 -1.45
C LEU A 103 -1.87 3.07 -0.91
N CYS A 104 -1.87 1.73 -1.07
CA CYS A 104 -0.74 0.88 -0.70
C CYS A 104 0.54 1.25 -1.46
N GLY A 105 0.44 1.50 -2.77
CA GLY A 105 1.57 1.93 -3.60
C GLY A 105 2.15 3.26 -3.14
N LEU A 106 1.30 4.25 -2.83
CA LEU A 106 1.72 5.54 -2.29
C LEU A 106 2.39 5.41 -0.92
N PHE A 107 1.83 4.59 -0.02
CA PHE A 107 2.47 4.32 1.28
C PHE A 107 3.83 3.66 1.11
N ALA A 108 3.94 2.64 0.27
CA ALA A 108 5.21 1.98 -0.01
C ALA A 108 6.24 2.98 -0.57
N TRP A 109 5.84 3.82 -1.53
CA TRP A 109 6.69 4.85 -2.10
C TRP A 109 7.19 5.86 -1.04
N VAL A 110 6.31 6.33 -0.14
CA VAL A 110 6.71 7.24 0.96
C VAL A 110 7.69 6.56 1.92
N VAL A 111 7.40 5.32 2.32
CA VAL A 111 8.26 4.56 3.25
C VAL A 111 9.64 4.34 2.66
N ILE A 112 9.71 3.89 1.39
CA ILE A 112 10.98 3.68 0.68
C ILE A 112 11.73 5.01 0.51
N GLY A 113 11.02 6.10 0.19
CA GLY A 113 11.61 7.43 0.09
C GLY A 113 12.26 7.89 1.40
N LYS A 114 11.57 7.70 2.53
CA LYS A 114 12.11 8.00 3.87
C LYS A 114 13.28 7.10 4.25
N LEU A 115 13.17 5.80 3.95
CA LEU A 115 14.23 4.83 4.20
C LEU A 115 15.50 5.20 3.43
N ASN A 116 15.37 5.53 2.14
CA ASN A 116 16.50 5.93 1.30
C ASN A 116 17.21 7.18 1.86
N SER A 117 16.44 8.18 2.29
CA SER A 117 16.98 9.36 2.96
C SER A 117 17.70 9.02 4.27
N ALA A 118 17.13 8.14 5.10
CA ALA A 118 17.75 7.72 6.36
C ALA A 118 19.04 6.92 6.15
N VAL A 119 19.06 6.02 5.18
CA VAL A 119 20.25 5.21 4.81
C VAL A 119 21.36 6.12 4.28
N THR A 120 21.03 7.05 3.40
CA THR A 120 21.98 8.02 2.85
C THR A 120 22.61 8.88 3.95
N ALA A 121 21.80 9.40 4.88
CA ALA A 121 22.29 10.19 6.00
C ALA A 121 23.26 9.39 6.89
N LYS A 122 22.94 8.12 7.15
CA LYS A 122 23.76 7.23 7.99
C LYS A 122 25.09 6.86 7.32
N ILE A 123 25.09 6.57 6.03
CA ILE A 123 26.31 6.27 5.26
C ILE A 123 27.24 7.49 5.25
N PHE A 124 26.69 8.68 5.00
CA PHE A 124 27.47 9.91 4.98
C PHE A 124 28.12 10.21 6.34
N PHE A 125 27.35 10.09 7.43
CA PHE A 125 27.87 10.29 8.79
C PHE A 125 29.01 9.32 9.15
N ARG A 126 28.97 8.08 8.65
CA ARG A 126 30.04 7.10 8.89
C ARG A 126 31.31 7.38 8.06
N SER A 127 31.20 8.02 6.90
CA SER A 127 32.37 8.36 6.07
C SER A 127 33.15 9.57 6.57
N SER A 128 32.61 10.32 7.54
CA SER A 128 33.22 11.51 8.14
C SER A 128 33.90 11.28 9.50
N LEU A 129 33.90 10.03 9.98
CA LEU A 129 34.61 9.55 11.19
C LEU A 129 35.78 8.66 10.76
#